data_AF-A0A7Y0SM47-F1
#
_entry.id   AF-A0A7Y0SM47-F1
#
_cell.length_a   1.000
_cell.length_b   1.000
_cell.length_c   1.000
_cell.angle_alpha   90.00
_cell.angle_beta   90.00
_cell.angle_gamma   90.00
#
_symmetry.space_group_name_H-M   'P 1'
#
loop_
_entity.id
_entity.type
_entity.pdbx_description
1 polymer ?
#
loop_
_entity_poly.entity_id
_entity_poly.type
_entity_poly.pdbx_seq_one_letter_code
_entity_poly.pdbx_strand_id
1 'polypeptide(L)'
;QYWNKLYGMTHIIFADSQYYQERVSEKKHQWIYDYFRNNIDTILLRAKEDVIAEVGISFLLAGLDHDPVVKKTRQAIRHAINAEKGMIPSVDGNFDLKYGEHRNVLAIMLLDWKGIHKAPTYQEHPEAFKSI
;
A
#
# COMPACT_ATOMS: atom_id res chain seq x y z
N GLN A 1 15.30 -10.76 6.90
CA GLN A 1 15.78 -9.43 7.37
C GLN A 1 15.45 -8.30 6.40
N TYR A 2 15.75 -8.40 5.09
CA TYR A 2 15.40 -7.35 4.10
C TYR A 2 13.92 -6.95 4.12
N TRP A 3 13.05 -7.95 4.20
CA TRP A 3 11.60 -7.81 4.35
C TRP A 3 11.16 -6.96 5.52
N ASN A 4 11.64 -7.31 6.71
CA ASN A 4 11.29 -6.63 7.96
C ASN A 4 11.72 -5.17 7.92
N LYS A 5 12.80 -4.83 7.20
CA LYS A 5 13.22 -3.45 7.00
C LYS A 5 12.21 -2.67 6.16
N LEU A 6 11.81 -3.20 5.00
CA LEU A 6 10.81 -2.54 4.15
C LEU A 6 9.48 -2.37 4.89
N TYR A 7 9.01 -3.45 5.52
CA TYR A 7 7.79 -3.45 6.32
C TYR A 7 7.83 -2.43 7.48
N GLY A 8 8.97 -2.32 8.18
CA GLY A 8 9.15 -1.32 9.23
C GLY A 8 9.08 0.11 8.69
N MET A 9 9.69 0.38 7.52
CA MET A 9 9.65 1.70 6.90
C MET A 9 8.25 2.08 6.41
N THR A 10 7.52 1.16 5.77
CA THR A 10 6.13 1.41 5.33
C THR A 10 5.21 1.66 6.52
N HIS A 11 5.38 0.90 7.61
CA HIS A 11 4.57 1.07 8.82
C HIS A 11 4.85 2.36 9.58
N ILE A 12 6.05 2.94 9.51
CA ILE A 12 6.31 4.30 10.03
C ILE A 12 5.44 5.32 9.28
N ILE A 13 5.37 5.21 7.96
CA ILE A 13 4.55 6.11 7.13
C ILE A 13 3.06 5.89 7.42
N PHE A 14 2.60 4.64 7.50
CA PHE A 14 1.20 4.34 7.80
C PHE A 14 0.79 4.83 9.19
N ALA A 15 1.64 4.65 10.20
CA ALA A 15 1.39 5.16 11.54
C ALA A 15 1.28 6.70 11.54
N ASP A 16 2.18 7.42 10.85
CA ASP A 16 2.12 8.88 10.75
C ASP A 16 0.87 9.36 9.99
N SER A 17 0.40 8.59 9.01
CA SER A 17 -0.86 8.86 8.30
C SER A 17 -2.12 8.50 9.08
N GLN A 18 -1.99 8.00 10.32
CA GLN A 18 -3.08 7.42 11.12
C GLN A 18 -3.85 6.33 10.36
N TYR A 19 -3.12 5.46 9.66
CA TYR A 19 -3.67 4.45 8.76
C TYR A 19 -4.55 5.07 7.65
N TYR A 20 -3.93 5.86 6.77
CA TYR A 20 -4.52 6.44 5.57
C TYR A 20 -5.53 7.58 5.77
N GLN A 21 -5.63 8.10 7.00
CA GLN A 21 -6.57 9.17 7.35
C GLN A 21 -5.99 10.57 7.17
N GLU A 22 -4.67 10.69 7.09
CA GLU A 22 -3.95 11.97 6.98
C GLU A 22 -2.85 11.91 5.92
N ARG A 23 -2.53 13.09 5.35
CA ARG A 23 -1.34 13.23 4.51
C ARG A 23 -0.10 13.18 5.39
N VAL A 24 0.99 12.64 4.84
CA VAL A 24 2.29 12.65 5.50
C VAL A 24 3.23 13.65 4.83
N SER A 25 4.21 14.14 5.57
CA SER A 25 5.23 15.02 5.02
C SER A 25 6.38 14.19 4.47
N GLU A 26 6.67 14.31 3.16
CA GLU A 26 7.87 13.71 2.56
C GLU A 26 9.13 14.14 3.32
N LYS A 27 9.27 15.46 3.57
CA LYS A 27 10.43 16.05 4.23
C LYS A 27 10.68 15.47 5.63
N LYS A 28 9.62 15.16 6.38
CA LYS A 28 9.73 14.55 7.72
C LYS A 28 10.34 13.15 7.67
N HIS A 29 10.05 12.39 6.61
CA HIS A 29 10.52 11.02 6.42
C HIS A 29 11.43 10.88 5.20
N GLN A 30 12.18 11.94 4.86
CA GLN A 30 12.95 12.02 3.61
C GLN A 30 13.84 10.79 3.39
N TRP A 31 14.47 10.29 4.46
CA TRP A 31 15.34 9.13 4.42
C TRP A 31 14.62 7.85 3.96
N ILE A 32 13.32 7.69 4.25
CA ILE A 32 12.49 6.56 3.79
C ILE A 32 12.23 6.70 2.30
N TYR A 33 11.79 7.89 1.86
CA TYR A 33 11.49 8.16 0.46
C TYR A 33 12.73 8.03 -0.42
N ASP A 34 13.86 8.57 0.03
CA ASP A 34 15.16 8.44 -0.65
C ASP A 34 15.59 6.97 -0.73
N TYR A 35 15.42 6.21 0.37
CA TYR A 35 15.71 4.78 0.35
C TYR A 35 14.84 4.04 -0.67
N PHE A 36 13.53 4.29 -0.71
CA PHE A 36 12.62 3.67 -1.68
C PHE A 36 13.00 4.03 -3.12
N ARG A 37 13.27 5.31 -3.43
CA ARG A 37 13.70 5.73 -4.76
C ARG A 37 14.99 5.07 -5.19
N ASN A 38 16.01 5.11 -4.33
CA ASN A 38 17.34 4.58 -4.63
C ASN A 38 17.36 3.06 -4.77
N ASN A 39 16.37 2.36 -4.22
CA ASN A 39 16.32 0.90 -4.21
C ASN A 39 15.12 0.31 -4.96
N ILE A 40 14.34 1.12 -5.69
CA ILE A 40 13.05 0.67 -6.22
C ILE A 40 13.17 -0.58 -7.08
N ASP A 41 14.18 -0.68 -7.95
CA ASP A 41 14.35 -1.84 -8.82
C ASP A 41 14.71 -3.10 -8.02
N THR A 42 15.50 -2.96 -6.95
CA THR A 42 15.80 -4.07 -6.03
C THR A 42 14.58 -4.47 -5.21
N ILE A 43 13.78 -3.49 -4.78
CA ILE A 43 12.51 -3.72 -4.08
C ILE A 43 11.59 -4.50 -5.00
N LEU A 44 11.36 -4.06 -6.23
CA LEU A 44 10.47 -4.78 -7.17
C LEU A 44 10.91 -6.21 -7.46
N LEU A 45 12.22 -6.47 -7.55
CA LEU A 45 12.75 -7.80 -7.81
C LEU A 45 12.60 -8.75 -6.62
N ARG A 46 12.75 -8.21 -5.41
CA ARG A 46 12.91 -9.03 -4.21
C ARG A 46 11.72 -8.97 -3.28
N ALA A 47 10.83 -7.98 -3.43
CA ALA A 47 9.72 -7.74 -2.53
C ALA A 47 8.46 -8.54 -2.93
N LYS A 48 7.55 -8.73 -1.97
CA LYS A 48 6.26 -9.38 -2.08
C LYS A 48 5.30 -8.28 -2.50
N GLU A 49 4.24 -8.67 -3.17
CA GLU A 49 3.31 -7.74 -3.79
C GLU A 49 2.62 -6.86 -2.75
N ASP A 50 2.37 -7.36 -1.53
CA ASP A 50 1.87 -6.55 -0.42
C ASP A 50 2.85 -5.41 -0.07
N VAL A 51 4.12 -5.73 0.20
CA VAL A 51 5.16 -4.73 0.50
C VAL A 51 5.39 -3.77 -0.69
N ILE A 52 5.35 -4.26 -1.93
CA ILE A 52 5.45 -3.40 -3.13
C ILE A 52 4.29 -2.41 -3.16
N ALA A 53 3.07 -2.87 -2.86
CA ALA A 53 1.90 -2.02 -2.80
C ALA A 53 2.04 -0.96 -1.69
N GLU A 54 2.50 -1.36 -0.50
CA GLU A 54 2.74 -0.44 0.62
C GLU A 54 3.76 0.65 0.30
N VAL A 55 4.85 0.30 -0.39
CA VAL A 55 5.83 1.29 -0.87
C VAL A 55 5.15 2.30 -1.80
N GLY A 56 4.33 1.86 -2.75
CA GLY A 56 3.58 2.77 -3.62
C GLY A 56 2.63 3.69 -2.85
N ILE A 57 1.86 3.12 -1.91
CA ILE A 57 0.91 3.87 -1.06
C ILE A 57 1.63 4.90 -0.20
N SER A 58 2.85 4.62 0.27
CA SER A 58 3.64 5.56 1.07
C SER A 58 3.90 6.88 0.32
N PHE A 59 4.09 6.84 -1.00
CA PHE A 59 4.24 8.04 -1.84
C PHE A 59 2.90 8.73 -2.08
N LEU A 60 1.84 7.97 -2.29
CA LEU A 60 0.48 8.52 -2.44
C LEU A 60 0.03 9.27 -1.18
N LEU A 61 0.35 8.77 0.01
CA LEU A 61 0.08 9.46 1.28
C LEU A 61 0.84 10.80 1.41
N ALA A 62 1.99 10.94 0.75
CA ALA A 62 2.75 12.19 0.71
C ALA A 62 2.28 13.16 -0.40
N GLY A 63 1.30 12.78 -1.22
CA GLY A 63 0.87 13.59 -2.37
C GLY A 63 1.83 13.53 -3.55
N LEU A 64 2.65 12.48 -3.63
CA LEU A 64 3.66 12.27 -4.66
C LEU A 64 3.13 11.35 -5.78
N ASP A 65 1.90 11.58 -6.22
CA ASP A 65 1.17 10.73 -7.18
C ASP A 65 1.90 10.52 -8.51
N HIS A 66 2.74 11.48 -8.91
CA HIS A 66 3.52 11.44 -10.15
C HIS A 66 4.97 10.97 -9.96
N ASP A 67 5.36 10.56 -8.75
CA ASP A 67 6.70 10.01 -8.51
C ASP A 67 6.90 8.71 -9.31
N PRO A 68 8.08 8.52 -9.96
CA PRO A 68 8.38 7.28 -10.70
C PRO A 68 8.17 5.99 -9.89
N VAL A 69 8.34 6.03 -8.56
CA VAL A 69 8.09 4.88 -7.69
C VAL A 69 6.63 4.44 -7.77
N VAL A 70 5.67 5.36 -7.76
CA VAL A 70 4.23 5.04 -7.86
C VAL A 70 3.92 4.33 -9.18
N LYS A 71 4.49 4.82 -10.29
CA LYS A 71 4.31 4.19 -11.60
C LYS A 71 4.89 2.77 -11.62
N LYS A 72 6.11 2.60 -11.11
CA LYS A 72 6.83 1.33 -11.07
C LYS A 72 6.09 0.29 -10.20
N THR A 73 5.63 0.67 -9.02
CA THR A 73 4.87 -0.24 -8.14
C THR A 73 3.51 -0.59 -8.73
N ARG A 74 2.75 0.37 -9.29
CA ARG A 74 1.49 0.08 -10.00
C ARG A 74 1.69 -0.91 -11.14
N GLN A 75 2.75 -0.73 -11.93
CA GLN A 75 3.07 -1.68 -13.00
C GLN A 75 3.33 -3.06 -12.44
N ALA A 76 4.20 -3.21 -11.43
CA ALA A 76 4.50 -4.51 -10.82
C ALA A 76 3.23 -5.21 -10.30
N ILE A 77 2.37 -4.49 -9.58
CA ILE A 77 1.10 -5.04 -9.07
C ILE A 77 0.16 -5.45 -10.20
N ARG A 78 0.03 -4.65 -11.28
CA ARG A 78 -0.80 -5.05 -12.44
C ARG A 78 -0.31 -6.35 -13.08
N HIS A 79 0.99 -6.58 -13.15
CA HIS A 79 1.55 -7.82 -13.71
C HIS A 79 1.34 -9.02 -12.78
N ALA A 80 1.20 -8.80 -11.47
CA ALA A 80 0.97 -9.87 -10.49
C ALA A 80 -0.49 -10.33 -10.41
N ILE A 81 -1.44 -9.56 -10.94
CA ILE A 81 -2.86 -9.92 -10.95
C ILE A 81 -3.10 -11.04 -11.95
N ASN A 82 -3.70 -12.14 -11.49
CA ASN A 82 -4.23 -13.16 -12.39
C ASN A 82 -5.47 -12.60 -13.10
N ALA A 83 -5.44 -12.52 -14.44
CA ALA A 83 -6.50 -11.89 -15.22
C ALA A 83 -7.85 -12.61 -15.14
N GLU A 84 -7.87 -13.93 -14.93
CA GLU A 84 -9.10 -14.71 -14.83
C GLU A 84 -9.75 -14.58 -13.46
N LYS A 85 -8.93 -14.54 -12.40
CA LYS A 85 -9.40 -14.46 -11.01
C LYS A 85 -9.55 -13.02 -10.51
N GLY A 86 -8.97 -12.04 -11.21
CA GLY A 86 -9.02 -10.63 -10.84
C GLY A 86 -8.27 -10.32 -9.53
N MET A 87 -7.36 -11.18 -9.09
CA MET A 87 -6.64 -11.02 -7.82
C MET A 87 -5.21 -11.58 -7.91
N ILE A 88 -4.38 -11.15 -6.98
CA ILE A 88 -3.03 -11.68 -6.80
C ILE A 88 -3.12 -12.95 -5.92
N PRO A 89 -2.59 -14.10 -6.37
CA PRO A 89 -2.63 -15.35 -5.60
C PRO A 89 -1.81 -15.26 -4.31
N SER A 90 -1.97 -16.25 -3.42
CA SER A 90 -1.11 -16.47 -2.27
C SER A 90 0.30 -16.89 -2.71
N VAL A 91 1.23 -16.94 -1.74
CA VAL A 91 2.60 -17.45 -1.99
C VAL A 91 2.61 -18.89 -2.51
N ASP A 92 1.60 -19.69 -2.15
CA ASP A 92 1.44 -21.07 -2.60
C ASP A 92 0.54 -21.18 -3.84
N GLY A 93 0.17 -20.06 -4.47
CA GLY A 93 -0.68 -20.03 -5.66
C GLY A 93 -2.18 -20.17 -5.42
N ASN A 94 -2.64 -20.16 -4.16
CA ASN A 94 -4.06 -20.28 -3.82
C ASN A 94 -4.79 -18.93 -3.94
N PHE A 95 -6.07 -18.97 -4.27
CA PHE A 95 -6.98 -17.83 -4.40
C PHE A 95 -7.97 -17.69 -3.22
N ASP A 96 -7.77 -18.46 -2.15
CA ASP A 96 -8.55 -18.31 -0.92
C ASP A 96 -8.35 -16.90 -0.33
N LEU A 97 -9.46 -16.15 -0.29
CA LEU A 97 -9.55 -14.79 0.21
C LEU A 97 -8.95 -14.64 1.61
N LYS A 98 -9.12 -15.63 2.49
CA LYS A 98 -8.59 -15.58 3.87
C LYS A 98 -7.08 -15.34 3.92
N TYR A 99 -6.34 -15.81 2.92
CA TYR A 99 -4.89 -15.66 2.85
C TYR A 99 -4.44 -14.55 1.89
N GLY A 100 -5.36 -14.02 1.08
CA GLY A 100 -5.09 -13.02 0.05
C GLY A 100 -5.67 -11.63 0.34
N GLU A 101 -6.50 -11.48 1.37
CA GLU A 101 -7.25 -10.25 1.68
C GLU A 101 -6.33 -9.03 1.77
N HIS A 102 -5.37 -9.05 2.70
CA HIS A 102 -4.46 -7.91 2.93
C HIS A 102 -3.73 -7.46 1.65
N ARG A 103 -3.17 -8.41 0.88
CA ARG A 103 -2.47 -8.13 -0.38
C ARG A 103 -3.39 -7.48 -1.41
N ASN A 104 -4.59 -8.03 -1.58
CA ASN A 104 -5.50 -7.57 -2.62
C ASN A 104 -6.18 -6.25 -2.25
N VAL A 105 -6.44 -5.99 -0.96
CA VAL A 105 -6.87 -4.66 -0.49
C VAL A 105 -5.82 -3.60 -0.79
N LEU A 106 -4.54 -3.86 -0.46
CA LEU A 106 -3.45 -2.94 -0.78
C LEU A 106 -3.28 -2.74 -2.30
N ALA A 107 -3.43 -3.81 -3.09
CA ALA A 107 -3.38 -3.71 -4.55
C ALA A 107 -4.48 -2.80 -5.09
N ILE A 108 -5.72 -2.95 -4.62
CA ILE A 108 -6.84 -2.08 -5.01
C ILE A 108 -6.54 -0.62 -4.60
N MET A 109 -6.10 -0.38 -3.36
CA MET A 109 -5.76 0.95 -2.88
C MET A 109 -4.68 1.63 -3.74
N LEU A 110 -3.63 0.90 -4.13
CA LEU A 110 -2.57 1.46 -4.99
C LEU A 110 -3.07 1.74 -6.41
N LEU A 111 -3.83 0.82 -7.00
CA LEU A 111 -4.27 0.90 -8.40
C LEU A 111 -5.39 1.91 -8.62
N ASP A 112 -6.28 2.06 -7.65
CA ASP A 112 -7.43 2.98 -7.69
C ASP A 112 -7.44 3.93 -6.48
N TRP A 113 -6.30 4.56 -6.22
CA TRP A 113 -6.13 5.49 -5.11
C TRP A 113 -7.15 6.63 -5.16
N LYS A 114 -7.97 6.77 -4.11
CA LYS A 114 -9.00 7.81 -3.97
C LYS A 114 -8.60 8.97 -3.06
N GLY A 115 -7.40 8.94 -2.50
CA GLY A 115 -6.96 9.90 -1.49
C GLY A 115 -7.13 9.37 -0.07
N ILE A 116 -6.98 10.27 0.90
CA ILE A 116 -7.13 9.98 2.31
C ILE A 116 -8.60 10.10 2.73
N HIS A 117 -9.03 9.26 3.66
CA HIS A 117 -10.38 9.27 4.19
C HIS A 117 -10.35 9.15 5.70
N LYS A 118 -11.10 10.01 6.39
CA LYS A 118 -11.27 9.91 7.84
C LYS A 118 -11.99 8.62 8.19
N ALA A 119 -11.59 8.00 9.31
CA ALA A 119 -12.28 6.83 9.80
C ALA A 119 -13.75 7.18 10.10
N PRO A 120 -14.68 6.24 9.90
CA PRO A 120 -16.05 6.41 10.34
C PRO A 120 -16.09 6.74 11.84
N THR A 121 -16.86 7.77 12.19
CA THR A 121 -17.13 8.16 13.58
C THR A 121 -18.63 8.03 13.84
N TYR A 122 -19.04 7.82 15.09
CA TYR A 122 -20.46 7.74 15.44
C TYR A 122 -21.23 9.01 15.05
N GLN A 123 -20.58 10.18 15.11
CA GLN A 123 -21.20 11.46 14.79
C GLN A 123 -21.41 11.65 13.29
N GLU A 124 -20.41 11.30 12.48
CA GLU A 124 -20.45 11.54 11.03
C GLU A 124 -21.08 10.37 10.24
N HIS A 125 -20.97 9.16 10.77
CA HIS A 125 -21.37 7.91 10.11
C HIS A 125 -22.19 7.01 11.05
N PRO A 126 -23.29 7.52 11.66
CA PRO A 126 -24.04 6.77 12.68
C PRO A 126 -24.56 5.42 12.16
N GLU A 127 -24.83 5.30 10.86
CA GLU A 127 -25.25 4.06 10.18
C GLU A 127 -24.20 2.95 10.22
N ALA A 128 -22.90 3.28 10.18
CA ALA A 128 -21.83 2.29 10.28
C ALA A 128 -21.74 1.64 11.68
N PHE A 129 -22.40 2.24 12.68
CA PHE A 129 -22.41 1.79 14.08
C PHE A 129 -23.81 1.34 14.54
N LYS A 130 -24.81 1.36 13.66
CA LYS A 130 -26.09 0.70 13.95
C LYS A 130 -25.86 -0.80 13.80
N SER A 131 -26.00 -1.52 14.91
CA SER A 131 -25.71 -2.94 15.02
C SER A 131 -26.41 -3.79 13.96
N ILE A 132 -25.67 -4.81 13.52
CA ILE A 132 -26.16 -6.07 12.94
C ILE A 132 -27.24 -6.67 13.85
#